data_AF-A0A6L4YGZ4-F1
#
_entry.id   AF-A0A6L4YGZ4-F1
#
_cell.length_a   1.000
_cell.length_b   1.000
_cell.length_c   1.000
_cell.angle_alpha   90.00
_cell.angle_beta   90.00
_cell.angle_gamma   90.00
#
_symmetry.space_group_name_H-M   'P 1'
#
loop_
_entity.id
_entity.type
_entity.pdbx_description
1 polymer ?
#
loop_
_entity_poly.entity_id
_entity_poly.type
_entity_poly.pdbx_seq_one_letter_code
_entity_poly.pdbx_strand_id
1 'polypeptide(L)'
;MKRSLGIFTLCIAFSTAASAQETAELVQTSGTAELKRASEAMIAQASQSISIRLPTTVKRGEIISIQYEGKGNSVADSFMVTGITIKDGACAIENKRHTTAGSALSDMIHARPCKKLK
;
A
#
# COMPACT_ATOMS: atom_id res chain seq x y z
N MET A 1 15.11 50.90 -43.40
CA MET A 1 15.03 50.70 -41.94
C MET A 1 14.12 49.52 -41.64
N LYS A 2 14.62 48.36 -41.20
CA LYS A 2 13.80 47.28 -40.64
C LYS A 2 14.55 46.70 -39.44
N ARG A 3 14.14 47.09 -38.25
CA ARG A 3 14.72 46.66 -36.97
C ARG A 3 14.09 45.33 -36.56
N SER A 4 14.96 44.39 -36.24
CA SER A 4 14.66 43.10 -35.63
C SER A 4 14.37 43.25 -34.13
N LEU A 5 14.03 42.12 -33.49
CA LEU A 5 13.80 41.83 -32.05
C LEU A 5 12.38 42.14 -31.54
N GLY A 6 11.70 41.24 -30.83
CA GLY A 6 12.08 39.92 -30.33
C GLY A 6 10.91 39.38 -29.50
N ILE A 7 10.50 38.13 -29.77
CA ILE A 7 9.45 37.44 -29.03
C ILE A 7 10.12 36.78 -27.82
N PHE A 8 9.86 37.31 -26.61
CA PHE A 8 10.24 36.67 -25.36
C PHE A 8 9.21 35.57 -25.03
N THR A 9 9.51 34.34 -25.42
CA THR A 9 8.73 33.17 -24.99
C THR A 9 9.25 32.69 -23.63
N LEU A 10 8.52 33.03 -22.57
CA LEU A 10 8.77 32.58 -21.21
C LEU A 10 8.22 31.16 -21.04
N CYS A 11 9.06 30.13 -21.21
CA CYS A 11 8.70 28.75 -20.90
C CYS A 11 8.78 28.50 -19.39
N ILE A 12 7.63 28.55 -18.70
CA ILE A 12 7.49 28.09 -17.32
C ILE A 12 7.44 26.56 -17.36
N ALA A 13 8.57 25.91 -17.07
CA ALA A 13 8.61 24.47 -16.84
C ALA A 13 7.97 24.17 -15.47
N PHE A 14 6.73 23.69 -15.48
CA PHE A 14 6.12 23.06 -14.32
C PHE A 14 6.83 21.72 -14.07
N SER A 15 7.77 21.70 -13.14
CA SER A 15 8.38 20.46 -12.64
C SER A 15 7.31 19.65 -11.91
N THR A 16 6.79 18.61 -12.54
CA THR A 16 5.95 17.61 -11.87
C THR A 16 6.84 16.86 -10.88
N ALA A 17 6.58 17.02 -9.57
CA ALA A 17 7.19 16.18 -8.55
C ALA A 17 6.62 14.77 -8.69
N ALA A 18 7.30 13.90 -9.43
CA ALA A 18 6.98 12.49 -9.48
C ALA A 18 7.40 11.86 -8.14
N SER A 19 6.44 11.66 -7.22
CA SER A 19 6.66 10.80 -6.05
C SER A 19 6.91 9.38 -6.55
N ALA A 20 8.18 8.97 -6.62
CA ALA A 20 8.57 7.66 -7.10
C ALA A 20 8.05 6.59 -6.12
N GLN A 21 7.30 5.63 -6.67
CA GLN A 21 6.92 4.42 -5.97
C GLN A 21 8.15 3.52 -5.81
N GLU A 22 8.50 3.14 -4.58
CA GLU A 22 9.69 2.33 -4.31
C GLU A 22 9.30 0.92 -3.84
N THR A 23 9.96 -0.11 -4.38
CA THR A 23 9.82 -1.49 -3.87
C THR A 23 10.76 -1.72 -2.69
N ALA A 24 10.32 -2.51 -1.70
CA ALA A 24 11.08 -2.78 -0.48
C ALA A 24 11.12 -4.28 -0.14
N GLU A 25 12.26 -4.76 0.37
CA GLU A 25 12.38 -6.12 0.90
C GLU A 25 11.98 -6.19 2.38
N LEU A 26 12.18 -5.11 3.12
CA LEU A 26 11.96 -5.04 4.56
C LEU A 26 11.43 -3.65 4.91
N VAL A 27 10.40 -3.59 5.75
CA VAL A 27 9.80 -2.34 6.23
C VAL A 27 9.49 -2.39 7.71
N GLN A 28 9.47 -1.22 8.32
CA GLN A 28 8.94 -0.98 9.66
C GLN A 28 7.54 -0.36 9.57
N THR A 29 6.60 -0.87 10.35
CA THR A 29 5.21 -0.39 10.48
C THR A 29 4.94 0.09 11.92
N SER A 30 3.79 0.71 12.16
CA SER A 30 3.30 1.05 13.50
C SER A 30 2.74 -0.14 14.30
N GLY A 31 2.68 -1.34 13.71
CA GLY A 31 2.00 -2.51 14.30
C GLY A 31 0.47 -2.49 14.15
N THR A 32 -0.07 -1.47 13.47
CA THR A 32 -1.48 -1.35 13.09
C THR A 32 -1.58 -0.97 11.62
N ALA A 33 -2.62 -1.45 10.92
CA ALA A 33 -2.82 -1.17 9.51
C ALA A 33 -4.29 -1.40 9.10
N GLU A 34 -4.58 -1.13 7.84
CA GLU A 34 -5.88 -1.40 7.23
C GLU A 34 -5.75 -2.55 6.22
N LEU A 35 -6.48 -3.65 6.44
CA LEU A 35 -6.63 -4.72 5.46
C LEU A 35 -7.77 -4.36 4.52
N LYS A 36 -7.45 -4.19 3.23
CA LYS A 36 -8.44 -4.09 2.17
C LYS A 36 -8.64 -5.44 1.54
N ARG A 37 -9.86 -5.97 1.68
CA ARG A 37 -10.24 -7.23 1.05
C ARG A 37 -10.59 -7.02 -0.41
N ALA A 38 -10.08 -7.89 -1.27
CA ALA A 38 -10.52 -7.97 -2.65
C ALA A 38 -11.95 -8.56 -2.69
N SER A 39 -12.90 -7.83 -3.28
CA SER A 39 -14.26 -8.33 -3.50
C SER A 39 -14.33 -9.06 -4.84
N GLU A 40 -14.88 -10.26 -4.87
CA GLU A 40 -15.12 -11.02 -6.11
C GLU A 40 -16.23 -10.40 -6.99
N ALA A 41 -17.02 -9.50 -6.44
CA ALA A 41 -18.04 -8.77 -7.19
C ALA A 41 -17.40 -7.61 -7.95
N MET A 42 -17.07 -7.82 -9.24
CA MET A 42 -16.63 -6.78 -10.18
C MET A 42 -17.66 -5.64 -10.41
N ILE A 43 -18.78 -5.64 -9.67
CA ILE A 43 -19.87 -4.69 -9.82
C ILE A 43 -20.21 -4.18 -8.41
N ALA A 44 -19.56 -3.07 -8.04
CA ALA A 44 -19.93 -2.16 -6.96
C ALA A 44 -20.50 -2.79 -5.66
N GLN A 45 -19.65 -2.99 -4.64
CA GLN A 45 -19.98 -2.63 -3.24
C GLN A 45 -18.76 -2.81 -2.34
N ALA A 46 -18.29 -1.70 -1.78
CA ALA A 46 -17.38 -1.56 -0.64
C ALA A 46 -16.20 -2.55 -0.57
N SER A 47 -15.02 -2.12 -1.04
CA SER A 47 -13.78 -2.68 -0.49
C SER A 47 -13.82 -2.45 1.03
N GLN A 48 -14.07 -3.52 1.79
CA GLN A 48 -14.15 -3.42 3.23
C GLN A 48 -12.72 -3.24 3.74
N SER A 49 -12.46 -2.06 4.31
CA SER A 49 -11.25 -1.76 5.08
C SER A 49 -11.48 -2.25 6.49
N ILE A 50 -10.60 -3.11 6.99
CA ILE A 50 -10.65 -3.64 8.35
C ILE A 50 -9.38 -3.22 9.05
N SER A 51 -9.50 -2.56 10.20
CA SER A 51 -8.36 -2.27 11.05
C SER A 51 -7.78 -3.57 11.61
N ILE A 52 -6.47 -3.77 11.41
CA ILE A 52 -5.74 -4.96 11.82
C ILE A 52 -4.55 -4.61 12.70
N ARG A 53 -4.09 -5.59 13.47
CA ARG A 53 -2.76 -5.62 14.07
C ARG A 53 -1.86 -6.53 13.26
N LEU A 54 -0.59 -6.15 13.17
CA LEU A 54 0.45 -6.86 12.42
C LEU A 54 1.82 -6.63 13.11
N PRO A 55 2.87 -7.37 12.72
CA PRO A 55 4.21 -7.11 13.22
C PRO A 55 4.72 -5.71 12.84
N THR A 56 5.53 -5.12 13.72
CA THR A 56 6.17 -3.82 13.48
C THR A 56 7.29 -3.89 12.43
N THR A 57 7.75 -5.10 12.08
CA THR A 57 8.71 -5.34 11.02
C THR A 57 8.13 -6.37 10.07
N VAL A 58 8.10 -6.05 8.78
CA VAL A 58 7.53 -6.90 7.74
C VAL A 58 8.52 -7.06 6.59
N LYS A 59 8.78 -8.30 6.21
CA LYS A 59 9.72 -8.72 5.17
C LYS A 59 8.99 -9.41 4.02
N ARG A 60 9.44 -9.16 2.80
CA ARG A 60 8.96 -9.89 1.63
C ARG A 60 9.34 -11.37 1.71
N GLY A 61 8.41 -12.23 1.31
CA GLY A 61 8.55 -13.69 1.29
C GLY A 61 8.21 -14.37 2.61
N GLU A 62 7.82 -13.62 3.64
CA GLU A 62 7.45 -14.19 4.94
C GLU A 62 5.93 -14.35 5.10
N ILE A 63 5.52 -15.22 6.04
CA ILE A 63 4.14 -15.29 6.51
C ILE A 63 4.08 -14.56 7.85
N ILE A 64 3.27 -13.51 7.93
CA ILE A 64 3.05 -12.75 9.15
C ILE A 64 1.71 -13.12 9.79
N SER A 65 1.64 -13.08 11.11
CA SER A 65 0.36 -13.17 11.82
C SER A 65 -0.34 -11.81 11.84
N ILE A 66 -1.62 -11.78 11.53
CA ILE A 66 -2.48 -10.60 11.65
C ILE A 66 -3.65 -10.87 12.58
N GLN A 67 -4.20 -9.82 13.19
CA GLN A 67 -5.37 -9.93 14.06
C GLN A 67 -6.37 -8.81 13.77
N TYR A 68 -7.66 -9.13 13.79
CA TYR A 68 -8.74 -8.16 13.56
C TYR A 68 -10.04 -8.56 14.26
N GLU A 69 -10.94 -7.61 14.45
CA GLU A 69 -12.27 -7.88 15.01
C GLU A 69 -13.24 -8.33 13.92
N GLY A 70 -13.80 -9.53 14.06
CA GLY A 70 -14.76 -10.12 13.14
C GLY A 70 -16.00 -10.64 13.88
N LYS A 71 -17.18 -10.13 13.54
CA LYS A 71 -18.46 -10.55 14.15
C LYS A 71 -18.45 -10.52 15.70
N GLY A 72 -17.78 -9.52 16.28
CA GLY A 72 -17.69 -9.32 17.73
C GLY A 72 -16.65 -10.19 18.45
N ASN A 73 -15.80 -10.92 17.70
CA ASN A 73 -14.69 -11.68 18.26
C ASN A 73 -13.37 -11.30 17.60
N SER A 74 -12.28 -11.42 18.36
CA SER A 74 -10.93 -11.28 17.81
C SER A 74 -10.58 -12.51 16.97
N VAL A 75 -10.19 -12.27 15.72
CA VAL A 75 -9.80 -13.30 14.74
C VAL A 75 -8.30 -13.17 14.49
N ALA A 76 -7.58 -14.28 14.63
CA ALA A 76 -6.18 -14.39 14.23
C ALA A 76 -6.08 -15.06 12.86
N ASP A 77 -5.26 -14.52 11.97
CA ASP A 77 -5.05 -15.02 10.61
C ASP A 77 -3.59 -14.91 10.20
N SER A 78 -3.24 -15.50 9.06
CA SER A 78 -1.90 -15.46 8.47
C SER A 78 -1.91 -14.76 7.11
N PHE A 79 -0.89 -13.94 6.86
CA PHE A 79 -0.77 -13.15 5.63
C PHE A 79 0.60 -13.41 4.98
N MET A 80 0.61 -13.92 3.76
CA MET A 80 1.85 -14.15 2.99
C MET A 80 2.25 -12.86 2.29
N VAL A 81 3.42 -12.34 2.63
CA VAL A 81 3.94 -11.10 2.06
C VAL A 81 4.62 -11.38 0.74
N THR A 82 3.98 -11.03 -0.37
CA THR A 82 4.53 -11.27 -1.73
C THR A 82 5.17 -10.04 -2.35
N GLY A 83 4.79 -8.86 -1.89
CA GLY A 83 5.29 -7.59 -2.38
C GLY A 83 5.15 -6.51 -1.33
N ILE A 84 6.07 -5.55 -1.33
CA ILE A 84 5.99 -4.36 -0.49
C ILE A 84 6.34 -3.15 -1.36
N THR A 85 5.40 -2.23 -1.42
CA THR A 85 5.51 -0.97 -2.14
C THR A 85 5.42 0.17 -1.14
N ILE A 86 6.28 1.18 -1.26
CA ILE A 86 6.30 2.36 -0.42
C ILE A 86 6.01 3.60 -1.26
N LYS A 87 5.14 4.46 -0.73
CA LYS A 87 4.82 5.78 -1.27
C LYS A 87 4.46 6.74 -0.15
N ASP A 88 5.10 7.90 -0.10
CA ASP A 88 4.79 9.00 0.83
C ASP A 88 4.69 8.57 2.32
N GLY A 89 5.60 7.69 2.76
CA GLY A 89 5.65 7.16 4.13
C GLY A 89 4.52 6.18 4.49
N ALA A 90 3.80 5.66 3.49
CA ALA A 90 2.86 4.56 3.62
C ALA A 90 3.38 3.36 2.83
N CYS A 91 3.02 2.14 3.24
CA CYS A 91 3.27 0.95 2.44
C CYS A 91 2.00 0.19 2.11
N ALA A 92 2.00 -0.36 0.88
CA ALA A 92 1.09 -1.38 0.43
C ALA A 92 1.83 -2.73 0.49
N ILE A 93 1.31 -3.64 1.30
CA ILE A 93 1.85 -4.99 1.52
C ILE A 93 0.88 -5.95 0.83
N GLU A 94 1.38 -6.62 -0.21
CA GLU A 94 0.58 -7.42 -1.13
C GLU A 94 0.59 -8.90 -0.76
N ASN A 95 -0.56 -9.56 -0.91
CA ASN A 95 -0.68 -11.00 -0.78
C ASN A 95 -1.16 -11.63 -2.10
N LYS A 96 -0.61 -12.81 -2.43
CA LYS A 96 -1.08 -13.68 -3.52
C LYS A 96 -1.61 -15.04 -3.05
N ARG A 97 -1.84 -15.21 -1.75
CA ARG A 97 -2.52 -16.37 -1.14
C ARG A 97 -3.85 -15.95 -0.55
N HIS A 98 -4.81 -16.87 -0.51
CA HIS A 98 -6.07 -16.69 0.21
C HIS A 98 -5.80 -16.39 1.70
N THR A 99 -6.51 -15.43 2.28
CA THR A 99 -6.58 -15.24 3.73
C THR A 99 -7.84 -15.94 4.25
N THR A 100 -7.93 -16.27 5.53
CA THR A 100 -9.15 -16.84 6.13
C THR A 100 -10.31 -15.82 6.05
N ALA A 101 -9.98 -14.53 6.00
CA ALA A 101 -10.93 -13.43 5.83
C ALA A 101 -11.47 -13.24 4.40
N GLY A 102 -10.84 -13.81 3.37
CA GLY A 102 -11.13 -13.52 1.96
C GLY A 102 -10.93 -14.70 1.02
N SER A 103 -11.96 -15.04 0.23
CA SER A 103 -11.90 -16.06 -0.81
C SER A 103 -11.13 -15.61 -2.06
N ALA A 104 -10.89 -14.31 -2.22
CA ALA A 104 -10.21 -13.75 -3.39
C ALA A 104 -8.69 -13.66 -3.22
N LEU A 105 -7.97 -14.03 -4.27
CA LEU A 105 -6.55 -13.67 -4.46
C LEU A 105 -6.49 -12.15 -4.64
N SER A 106 -5.78 -11.42 -3.76
CA SER A 106 -5.36 -9.98 -3.85
C SER A 106 -5.71 -9.09 -2.65
N ASP A 107 -5.84 -9.64 -1.44
CA ASP A 107 -5.91 -8.81 -0.23
C ASP A 107 -4.64 -7.96 -0.08
N MET A 108 -4.82 -6.71 0.38
CA MET A 108 -3.73 -5.75 0.52
C MET A 108 -3.78 -5.08 1.90
N ILE A 109 -2.65 -5.06 2.60
CA ILE A 109 -2.51 -4.31 3.85
C ILE A 109 -1.92 -2.93 3.53
N HIS A 110 -2.59 -1.88 3.99
CA HIS A 110 -2.10 -0.51 3.94
C HIS A 110 -1.66 -0.06 5.33
N ALA A 111 -0.36 0.12 5.52
CA ALA A 111 0.20 0.56 6.80
C ALA A 111 0.74 2.00 6.70
N ARG A 112 0.43 2.81 7.73
CA ARG A 112 0.97 4.16 7.90
C ARG A 112 1.11 4.45 9.41
N PRO A 113 2.26 4.99 9.87
CA PRO A 113 3.50 5.23 9.12
C PRO A 113 4.19 3.93 8.68
N CYS A 114 4.96 4.01 7.61
CA CYS A 114 5.78 2.91 7.10
C CYS A 114 7.13 3.43 6.60
N LYS A 115 8.20 2.70 6.91
CA LYS A 115 9.58 3.07 6.58
C LYS A 115 10.33 1.89 6.01
N LYS A 116 11.05 2.11 4.90
CA LYS A 116 11.99 1.12 4.36
C LYS A 116 13.13 0.88 5.33
N LEU A 117 13.42 -0.40 5.60
CA LEU A 117 14.64 -0.81 6.30
C LEU A 117 15.68 -1.28 5.28
N LYS A 118 16.96 -1.12 5.62
CA LYS A 118 18.09 -1.50 4.77
C LYS A 118 18.40 -2.98 4.90
#